data_AF-A0A973G8J8-F1
#
_entry.id   AF-A0A973G8J8-F1
#
_cell.length_a   1.000
_cell.length_b   1.000
_cell.length_c   1.000
_cell.angle_alpha   90.00
_cell.angle_beta   90.00
_cell.angle_gamma   90.00
#
_symmetry.space_group_name_H-M   'P 1'
#
loop_
_entity.id
_entity.type
_entity.pdbx_description
1 polymer ?
#
loop_
_entity_poly.entity_id
_entity_poly.type
_entity_poly.pdbx_seq_one_letter_code
_entity_poly.pdbx_strand_id
1 'polypeptide(L)'
;MSPAPRRAATRSARRESLGLGWRLGSALGLVVVAGAVTLLLVALLVAPSVFHTHLEAALPGGIAPSVQVHVDEAFASAVLVSLGVAVPVALLTAAAVTWVVIRRLTRSISALATAAERVASGDLGARVAAPTIGPELAQLAGSFNAMADRLADTELTRRRLVGDLAHELRTPLASLEATVAALADGVLPPD
;
A
#
# COMPACT_ATOMS: atom_id res chain seq x y z
N MET A 1 53.41 -9.45 -21.53
CA MET A 1 52.31 -8.57 -21.98
C MET A 1 51.31 -8.48 -20.84
N SER A 2 51.31 -7.32 -20.16
CA SER A 2 50.44 -6.95 -19.03
C SER A 2 49.02 -6.58 -19.53
N PRO A 3 48.02 -6.33 -18.67
CA PRO A 3 46.73 -7.04 -18.64
C PRO A 3 45.56 -6.24 -19.24
N ALA A 4 44.43 -6.90 -19.49
CA ALA A 4 43.14 -6.23 -19.73
C ALA A 4 42.19 -6.52 -18.55
N PRO A 5 41.70 -5.50 -17.83
CA PRO A 5 40.88 -5.68 -16.64
C PRO A 5 39.43 -6.07 -16.98
N ARG A 6 38.93 -7.06 -16.25
CA ARG A 6 37.54 -7.50 -16.24
C ARG A 6 36.64 -6.39 -15.72
N ARG A 7 35.73 -5.96 -16.61
CA ARG A 7 34.41 -5.36 -16.43
C ARG A 7 34.05 -4.89 -15.01
N ALA A 8 33.84 -3.58 -14.94
CA ALA A 8 33.20 -2.85 -13.87
C ALA A 8 32.00 -3.60 -13.27
N ALA A 9 32.15 -4.01 -12.01
CA ALA A 9 31.02 -4.29 -11.15
C ALA A 9 30.39 -2.94 -10.77
N THR A 10 29.34 -2.55 -11.47
CA THR A 10 28.42 -1.49 -11.06
C THR A 10 27.68 -1.95 -9.80
N ARG A 11 28.34 -1.81 -8.65
CA ARG A 11 27.70 -1.83 -7.32
C ARG A 11 26.90 -0.53 -7.17
N SER A 12 25.70 -0.48 -7.72
CA SER A 12 24.78 0.65 -7.52
C SER A 12 23.33 0.21 -7.54
N ALA A 13 22.90 -0.59 -6.55
CA ALA A 13 21.49 -0.81 -6.26
C ALA A 13 21.28 -1.30 -4.82
N ARG A 14 21.79 -0.54 -3.85
CA ARG A 14 21.35 -0.65 -2.45
C ARG A 14 20.79 0.68 -1.96
N ARG A 15 19.91 1.28 -2.76
CA ARG A 15 18.90 2.17 -2.20
C ARG A 15 17.83 1.23 -1.66
N GLU A 16 17.97 0.89 -0.38
CA GLU A 16 16.89 0.27 0.39
C GLU A 16 15.69 1.20 0.25
N SER A 17 14.77 0.85 -0.64
CA SER A 17 13.52 1.55 -0.80
C SER A 17 12.75 1.33 0.48
N LEU A 18 12.90 2.28 1.42
CA LEU A 18 12.04 2.39 2.59
C LEU A 18 10.62 2.11 2.11
N GLY A 19 10.05 1.00 2.58
CA GLY A 19 8.80 0.47 2.06
C GLY A 19 7.73 1.56 2.01
N LEU A 20 6.79 1.45 1.07
CA LEU A 20 5.74 2.47 0.86
C LEU A 20 5.09 2.92 2.19
N GLY A 21 4.89 1.98 3.12
CA GLY A 21 4.37 2.25 4.47
C GLY A 21 5.23 3.18 5.33
N TRP A 22 6.57 3.08 5.28
CA TRP A 22 7.46 4.00 6.01
C TRP A 22 7.41 5.40 5.45
N ARG A 23 7.40 5.55 4.11
CA ARG A 23 7.31 6.87 3.46
C ARG A 23 5.99 7.57 3.76
N LEU A 24 4.89 6.82 3.69
CA LEU A 24 3.55 7.34 4.02
C LEU A 24 3.45 7.69 5.52
N GLY A 25 3.97 6.83 6.39
CA GLY A 25 3.99 7.06 7.83
C GLY A 25 4.84 8.25 8.25
N SER A 26 6.02 8.42 7.65
CA SER A 26 6.86 9.59 7.93
C SER A 26 6.21 10.89 7.45
N ALA A 27 5.52 10.87 6.30
CA ALA A 27 4.83 12.04 5.78
C ALA A 27 3.65 12.44 6.68
N LEU A 28 2.79 11.48 7.07
CA LEU A 28 1.66 11.76 7.95
C LEU A 28 2.13 12.20 9.34
N GLY A 29 3.17 11.55 9.87
CA GLY A 29 3.79 11.92 11.14
C GLY A 29 4.33 13.35 11.12
N LEU A 30 4.99 13.76 10.02
CA LEU A 30 5.48 15.12 9.87
C LEU A 30 4.34 16.15 9.84
N VAL A 31 3.23 15.85 9.17
CA VAL A 31 2.03 16.73 9.15
C VAL A 31 1.43 16.87 10.55
N VAL A 32 1.30 15.77 11.29
CA VAL A 32 0.78 15.77 12.67
C VAL A 32 1.67 16.60 13.59
N VAL A 33 3.00 16.43 13.50
CA VAL A 33 3.95 17.20 14.29
C VAL A 33 3.90 18.68 13.93
N ALA A 34 3.88 19.01 12.63
CA ALA A 34 3.76 20.39 12.18
C ALA A 34 2.48 21.04 12.71
N GLY A 35 1.33 20.35 12.61
CA GLY A 35 0.06 20.83 13.14
C GLY A 35 0.08 21.03 14.67
N ALA A 36 0.66 20.09 15.42
CA ALA A 36 0.81 20.22 16.86
C ALA A 36 1.70 21.41 17.24
N VAL A 37 2.80 21.62 16.52
CA VAL A 37 3.69 22.78 16.70
C VAL A 37 2.96 24.08 16.36
N THR A 38 2.20 24.12 15.26
CA THR A 38 1.40 25.31 14.91
C THR A 38 0.38 25.65 15.99
N LEU A 39 -0.38 24.66 16.47
CA LEU A 39 -1.35 24.87 17.55
C LEU A 39 -0.69 25.32 18.85
N LEU A 40 0.46 24.74 19.19
CA LEU A 40 1.23 25.13 20.38
C LEU A 40 1.75 26.57 20.27
N LEU A 41 2.29 26.95 19.12
CA LEU A 41 2.73 28.34 18.88
C LEU A 41 1.55 29.32 18.94
N VAL A 42 0.44 29.01 18.29
CA VAL A 42 -0.77 29.86 18.34
C VAL A 42 -1.27 30.00 19.78
N ALA A 43 -1.36 28.91 20.53
CA ALA A 43 -1.79 28.95 21.92
C ALA A 43 -0.84 29.83 22.77
N LEU A 44 0.48 29.67 22.62
CA LEU A 44 1.45 30.42 23.42
C LEU A 44 1.57 31.90 23.03
N LEU A 45 1.34 32.26 21.77
CA LEU A 45 1.40 33.65 21.32
C LEU A 45 0.08 34.40 21.53
N VAL A 46 -1.05 33.75 21.28
CA VAL A 46 -2.37 34.41 21.28
C VAL A 46 -3.00 34.42 22.66
N ALA A 47 -2.87 33.34 23.44
CA ALA A 47 -3.58 33.24 24.72
C ALA A 47 -3.19 34.35 25.71
N PRO A 48 -1.90 34.71 25.90
CA PRO A 48 -1.52 35.83 26.78
C PRO A 48 -2.07 37.18 26.30
N SER A 49 -1.97 37.44 24.99
CA SER A 49 -2.42 38.70 24.37
C SER A 49 -3.93 38.90 24.50
N VAL A 50 -4.71 37.86 24.19
CA VAL A 50 -6.18 37.89 24.29
C VAL A 50 -6.62 38.06 25.74
N PHE A 51 -5.97 37.37 26.67
CA PHE A 51 -6.28 37.46 28.09
C PHE A 51 -6.07 38.90 28.63
N HIS A 52 -4.91 39.51 28.35
CA HIS A 52 -4.60 40.87 28.80
C HIS A 52 -5.59 41.91 28.24
N THR A 53 -5.93 41.78 26.95
CA THR A 53 -6.89 42.69 26.29
C THR A 53 -8.28 42.62 26.93
N HIS A 54 -8.76 41.43 27.29
CA HIS A 54 -10.04 41.26 27.96
C HIS A 54 -10.00 41.73 29.42
N LEU A 55 -8.86 41.55 30.10
CA LEU A 55 -8.68 42.00 31.48
C LEU A 55 -8.79 43.53 31.58
N GLU A 56 -8.12 44.26 30.68
CA GLU A 56 -8.18 45.72 30.60
C GLU A 56 -9.58 46.22 30.24
N ALA A 57 -10.26 45.55 29.30
CA ALA A 57 -11.62 45.90 28.91
C ALA A 57 -12.64 45.67 30.04
N ALA A 58 -12.46 44.62 30.85
CA ALA A 58 -13.35 44.29 31.96
C ALA A 58 -13.14 45.20 33.18
N LEU A 59 -11.92 45.70 33.39
CA LEU A 59 -11.55 46.55 34.53
C LEU A 59 -10.89 47.84 34.03
N PRO A 60 -11.68 48.83 33.55
CA PRO A 60 -11.16 50.12 33.12
C PRO A 60 -10.55 50.87 34.32
N GLY A 61 -9.23 51.01 34.34
CA GLY A 61 -8.46 51.52 35.49
C GLY A 61 -7.41 50.53 36.02
N GLY A 62 -7.44 49.29 35.54
CA GLY A 62 -6.47 48.25 35.88
C GLY A 62 -6.70 47.63 37.26
N ILE A 63 -5.89 46.63 37.56
CA ILE A 63 -5.81 46.01 38.88
C ILE A 63 -4.44 46.34 39.50
N ALA A 64 -4.34 46.23 40.82
CA ALA A 64 -3.08 46.48 41.51
C ALA A 64 -1.94 45.65 40.88
N PRO A 65 -0.72 46.20 40.70
CA PRO A 65 0.38 45.50 40.03
C PRO A 65 0.71 44.13 40.65
N SER A 66 0.57 44.01 41.98
CA SER A 66 0.73 42.74 42.69
C SER A 66 -0.30 41.68 42.27
N VAL A 67 -1.53 42.07 41.98
CA VAL A 67 -2.58 41.15 41.51
C VAL A 67 -2.35 40.75 40.06
N GLN A 68 -1.90 41.68 39.20
CA GLN A 68 -1.58 41.38 37.79
C GLN A 68 -0.57 40.24 37.65
N VAL A 69 0.54 40.31 38.40
CA VAL A 69 1.58 39.29 38.38
C VAL A 69 1.05 37.90 38.76
N HIS A 70 0.23 37.81 39.82
CA HIS A 70 -0.33 36.53 40.25
C HIS A 70 -1.34 35.96 39.23
N VAL A 71 -2.11 36.82 38.56
CA VAL A 71 -3.06 36.42 37.54
C VAL A 71 -2.34 35.90 36.30
N ASP A 72 -1.28 36.58 35.84
CA ASP A 72 -0.46 36.14 34.72
C ASP A 72 0.24 34.80 35.01
N GLU A 73 0.76 34.61 36.22
CA GLU A 73 1.38 33.36 36.64
C GLU A 73 0.37 32.21 36.75
N ALA A 74 -0.82 32.47 37.30
CA ALA A 74 -1.92 31.50 37.35
C ALA A 74 -2.40 31.11 35.95
N PHE A 75 -2.51 32.08 35.04
CA PHE A 75 -2.86 31.83 33.64
C PHE A 75 -1.79 31.02 32.91
N ALA A 76 -0.52 31.44 33.01
CA ALA A 76 0.59 30.75 32.37
C ALA A 76 0.73 29.31 32.86
N SER A 77 0.63 29.07 34.17
CA SER A 77 0.67 27.71 34.73
C SER A 77 -0.50 26.85 34.25
N ALA A 78 -1.72 27.39 34.20
CA ALA A 78 -2.88 26.68 33.66
C ALA A 78 -2.71 26.33 32.17
N VAL A 79 -2.20 27.25 31.35
CA VAL A 79 -1.90 27.02 29.94
C VAL A 79 -0.80 25.97 29.76
N LEU A 80 0.27 26.02 30.55
CA LEU A 80 1.36 25.05 30.49
C LEU A 80 0.92 23.65 30.88
N VAL A 81 0.16 23.51 31.96
CA VAL A 81 -0.37 22.19 32.39
C VAL A 81 -1.34 21.64 31.35
N SER A 82 -2.25 22.47 30.83
CA SER A 82 -3.21 22.03 29.81
C SER A 82 -2.52 21.62 28.50
N LEU A 83 -1.55 22.38 28.00
CA LEU A 83 -0.75 22.00 26.83
C LEU A 83 0.11 20.76 27.08
N GLY A 84 0.68 20.65 28.29
CA GLY A 84 1.49 19.51 28.72
C GLY A 84 0.73 18.18 28.71
N VAL A 85 -0.60 18.20 28.86
CA VAL A 85 -1.46 17.01 28.73
C VAL A 85 -2.03 16.89 27.31
N ALA A 86 -2.53 17.99 26.74
CA ALA A 86 -3.23 17.97 25.45
C ALA A 86 -2.32 17.55 24.29
N VAL A 87 -1.08 18.05 24.23
CA VAL A 87 -0.17 17.77 23.12
C VAL A 87 0.26 16.31 23.08
N PRO A 88 0.74 15.68 24.18
CA PRO A 88 1.07 14.26 24.16
C PRO A 88 -0.13 13.38 23.82
N VAL A 89 -1.32 13.68 24.35
CA VAL A 89 -2.53 12.90 24.05
C VAL A 89 -2.91 13.02 22.56
N ALA A 90 -2.84 14.22 21.99
CA ALA A 90 -3.08 14.44 20.55
C ALA A 90 -2.06 13.69 19.67
N LEU A 91 -0.77 13.73 20.04
CA LEU A 91 0.28 13.02 19.31
C LEU A 91 0.11 11.50 19.39
N LEU A 92 -0.20 10.96 20.57
CA LEU A 92 -0.43 9.53 20.78
C LEU A 92 -1.64 9.02 19.99
N THR A 93 -2.75 9.76 20.04
CA THR A 93 -3.96 9.40 19.28
C THR A 93 -3.71 9.45 17.78
N ALA A 94 -3.07 10.50 17.27
CA ALA A 94 -2.69 10.60 15.87
C ALA A 94 -1.73 9.47 15.43
N ALA A 95 -0.74 9.12 16.26
CA ALA A 95 0.17 8.02 16.00
C ALA A 95 -0.57 6.66 15.94
N ALA A 96 -1.49 6.42 16.88
CA ALA A 96 -2.30 5.20 16.92
C ALA A 96 -3.18 5.07 15.67
N VAL A 97 -3.88 6.14 15.27
CA VAL A 97 -4.72 6.17 14.06
C VAL A 97 -3.87 5.91 12.81
N THR A 98 -2.74 6.62 12.69
CA THR A 98 -1.80 6.47 11.57
C THR A 98 -1.32 5.03 11.44
N TRP A 99 -0.92 4.42 12.55
CA TRP A 99 -0.43 3.04 12.59
C TRP A 99 -1.50 2.04 12.13
N VAL A 100 -2.75 2.20 12.60
CA VAL A 100 -3.87 1.33 12.19
C VAL A 100 -4.15 1.46 10.69
N VAL A 101 -4.19 2.68 10.16
CA VAL A 101 -4.46 2.94 8.74
C VAL A 101 -3.37 2.31 7.86
N ILE A 102 -2.10 2.58 8.16
CA ILE A 102 -0.96 2.04 7.40
C ILE A 102 -0.99 0.52 7.41
N ARG A 103 -1.19 -0.09 8.59
CA ARG A 103 -1.18 -1.54 8.73
C ARG A 103 -2.28 -2.20 7.91
N ARG A 104 -3.49 -1.63 7.89
CA ARG A 104 -4.60 -2.15 7.09
C ARG A 104 -4.37 -1.98 5.58
N LEU A 105 -3.83 -0.83 5.16
CA LEU A 105 -3.53 -0.55 3.76
C LEU A 105 -2.45 -1.49 3.23
N THR A 106 -1.32 -1.61 3.95
CA THR A 106 -0.24 -2.52 3.57
C THR A 106 -0.71 -3.97 3.53
N ARG A 107 -1.49 -4.44 4.52
CA ARG A 107 -2.03 -5.80 4.51
C ARG A 107 -2.88 -6.09 3.27
N SER A 108 -3.73 -5.15 2.86
CA SER A 108 -4.61 -5.31 1.69
C SER A 108 -3.81 -5.34 0.39
N ILE A 109 -2.82 -4.44 0.24
CA ILE A 109 -1.94 -4.40 -0.94
C ILE A 109 -1.07 -5.66 -1.00
N SER A 110 -0.50 -6.11 0.11
CA SER A 110 0.29 -7.34 0.16
C SER A 110 -0.53 -8.57 -0.19
N ALA A 111 -1.79 -8.66 0.25
CA ALA A 111 -2.67 -9.77 -0.13
C ALA A 111 -2.90 -9.83 -1.65
N LEU A 112 -3.10 -8.66 -2.28
CA LEU A 112 -3.26 -8.55 -3.74
C LEU A 112 -1.96 -8.92 -4.48
N ALA A 113 -0.82 -8.44 -3.99
CA ALA A 113 0.50 -8.77 -4.54
C ALA A 113 0.79 -10.27 -4.48
N THR A 114 0.57 -10.91 -3.32
CA THR A 114 0.74 -12.36 -3.17
C THR A 114 -0.20 -13.16 -4.06
N ALA A 115 -1.45 -12.72 -4.24
CA ALA A 115 -2.36 -13.39 -5.16
C ALA A 115 -1.93 -13.23 -6.62
N ALA A 116 -1.44 -12.05 -7.01
CA ALA A 116 -0.90 -11.82 -8.34
C ALA A 116 0.33 -12.71 -8.62
N GLU A 117 1.24 -12.87 -7.65
CA GLU A 117 2.36 -13.80 -7.75
C GLU A 117 1.90 -15.24 -7.95
N ARG A 118 0.85 -15.68 -7.23
CA ARG A 118 0.26 -17.02 -7.42
C ARG A 118 -0.31 -17.21 -8.82
N VAL A 119 -1.09 -16.25 -9.31
CA VAL A 119 -1.63 -16.30 -10.69
C VAL A 119 -0.48 -16.34 -11.72
N ALA A 120 0.55 -15.52 -11.53
CA ALA A 120 1.73 -15.52 -12.40
C ALA A 120 2.50 -16.85 -12.38
N SER A 121 2.48 -17.58 -11.27
CA SER A 121 3.06 -18.93 -11.15
C SER A 121 2.19 -20.05 -11.74
N GLY A 122 1.01 -19.73 -12.29
CA GLY A 122 0.09 -20.67 -12.93
C GLY A 122 -1.09 -21.12 -12.06
N ASP A 123 -1.18 -20.66 -10.82
CA ASP A 123 -2.34 -20.90 -9.95
C ASP A 123 -3.47 -19.91 -10.28
N LEU A 124 -4.23 -20.25 -11.32
CA LEU A 124 -5.37 -19.44 -11.80
C LEU A 124 -6.59 -19.49 -10.87
N GLY A 125 -6.55 -20.29 -9.80
CA GLY A 125 -7.58 -20.36 -8.76
C GLY A 125 -7.38 -19.34 -7.64
N ALA A 126 -6.25 -18.63 -7.59
CA ALA A 126 -5.99 -17.64 -6.56
C ALA A 126 -6.98 -16.46 -6.63
N ARG A 127 -7.63 -16.15 -5.51
CA ARG A 127 -8.59 -15.04 -5.38
C ARG A 127 -8.27 -14.19 -4.17
N VAL A 128 -8.69 -12.94 -4.21
CA VAL A 128 -8.50 -11.96 -3.13
C VAL A 128 -9.85 -11.59 -2.54
N ALA A 129 -9.96 -11.73 -1.22
CA ALA A 129 -11.13 -11.27 -0.48
C ALA A 129 -11.24 -9.74 -0.55
N ALA A 130 -12.46 -9.22 -0.62
CA ALA A 130 -12.69 -7.78 -0.65
C ALA A 130 -12.10 -7.11 0.62
N PRO A 131 -11.17 -6.15 0.47
CA PRO A 131 -10.64 -5.38 1.59
C PRO A 131 -11.74 -4.63 2.34
N THR A 132 -11.62 -4.54 3.66
CA THR A 132 -12.55 -3.76 4.51
C THR A 132 -12.28 -2.25 4.45
N ILE A 133 -11.19 -1.80 3.82
CA ILE A 133 -10.85 -0.38 3.66
C ILE A 133 -11.18 0.05 2.25
N GLY A 134 -12.03 1.08 2.13
CA GLY A 134 -12.22 1.89 0.92
C GLY A 134 -12.92 1.16 -0.23
N PRO A 135 -13.92 1.79 -0.88
CA PRO A 135 -14.56 1.19 -2.06
C PRO A 135 -13.58 0.96 -3.22
N GLU A 136 -12.52 1.76 -3.34
CA GLU A 136 -11.54 1.68 -4.42
C GLU A 136 -10.71 0.40 -4.35
N LEU A 137 -10.30 -0.02 -3.14
CA LEU A 137 -9.56 -1.27 -2.93
C LEU A 137 -10.45 -2.50 -3.12
N ALA A 138 -11.73 -2.41 -2.72
CA ALA A 138 -12.72 -3.44 -3.01
C ALA A 138 -12.93 -3.59 -4.53
N GLN A 139 -13.04 -2.48 -5.26
CA GLN A 139 -13.15 -2.47 -6.71
C GLN A 139 -11.89 -3.05 -7.39
N LEU A 140 -10.70 -2.75 -6.87
CA LEU A 140 -9.44 -3.31 -7.37
C LEU A 140 -9.38 -4.82 -7.16
N ALA A 141 -9.77 -5.32 -5.98
CA ALA A 141 -9.84 -6.76 -5.71
C ALA A 141 -10.87 -7.45 -6.63
N GLY A 142 -12.03 -6.82 -6.86
CA GLY A 142 -13.01 -7.31 -7.82
C GLY A 142 -12.47 -7.40 -9.25
N SER A 143 -11.80 -6.34 -9.71
CA SER A 143 -11.16 -6.30 -11.03
C SER A 143 -10.06 -7.37 -11.18
N PHE A 144 -9.26 -7.58 -10.14
CA PHE A 144 -8.25 -8.63 -10.12
C PHE A 144 -8.87 -10.03 -10.23
N ASN A 145 -9.92 -10.31 -9.45
CA ASN A 145 -10.60 -11.61 -9.49
C ASN A 145 -11.22 -11.86 -10.88
N ALA A 146 -11.87 -10.87 -11.48
CA ALA A 146 -12.44 -10.97 -12.83
C ALA A 146 -11.37 -11.24 -13.91
N MET A 147 -10.19 -10.62 -13.78
CA MET A 147 -9.05 -10.92 -14.66
C MET A 147 -8.58 -12.37 -14.48
N ALA A 148 -8.46 -12.84 -13.24
CA ALA A 148 -8.06 -14.22 -12.94
C ALA A 148 -9.07 -15.25 -13.47
N ASP A 149 -10.37 -14.95 -13.40
CA ASP A 149 -11.43 -15.78 -13.98
C ASP A 149 -11.26 -15.90 -15.51
N ARG A 150 -11.09 -14.78 -16.21
CA ARG A 150 -10.86 -14.78 -17.67
C ARG A 150 -9.62 -15.56 -18.09
N LEU A 151 -8.55 -15.47 -17.29
CA LEU A 151 -7.33 -16.22 -17.56
C LEU A 151 -7.54 -17.73 -17.37
N ALA A 152 -8.28 -18.13 -16.32
CA ALA A 152 -8.66 -19.52 -16.09
C ALA A 152 -9.49 -20.08 -17.26
N ASP A 153 -10.49 -19.34 -17.73
CA ASP A 153 -11.35 -19.75 -18.86
C ASP A 153 -10.56 -19.89 -20.17
N THR A 154 -9.62 -18.97 -20.41
CA THR A 154 -8.76 -19.01 -21.60
C THR A 154 -7.85 -20.24 -21.58
N GLU A 155 -7.25 -20.55 -20.43
CA GLU A 155 -6.39 -21.72 -20.27
C GLU A 155 -7.18 -23.04 -20.39
N LEU A 156 -8.39 -23.10 -19.82
CA LEU A 156 -9.29 -24.24 -19.99
C LEU A 156 -9.65 -24.48 -21.46
N THR A 157 -9.98 -23.40 -22.18
CA THR A 157 -10.31 -23.48 -23.61
C THR A 157 -9.11 -23.94 -24.42
N ARG A 158 -7.91 -23.39 -24.16
CA ARG A 158 -6.66 -23.81 -24.80
C ARG A 158 -6.40 -25.31 -24.60
N ARG A 159 -6.55 -25.82 -23.38
CA ARG A 159 -6.33 -27.25 -23.07
C ARG A 159 -7.30 -28.15 -23.81
N ARG A 160 -8.58 -27.77 -23.88
CA ARG A 160 -9.60 -28.50 -24.65
C ARG A 160 -9.23 -28.56 -26.13
N LEU A 161 -8.92 -27.42 -26.74
CA LEU A 161 -8.50 -27.35 -28.14
C LEU A 161 -7.28 -28.23 -28.44
N VAL A 162 -6.25 -28.19 -27.59
CA VAL A 162 -5.06 -29.05 -27.77
C VAL A 162 -5.43 -30.53 -27.65
N GLY A 163 -6.33 -30.89 -26.73
CA GLY A 163 -6.83 -32.26 -26.58
C GLY A 163 -7.62 -32.73 -27.80
N ASP A 164 -8.54 -31.90 -28.28
CA ASP A 164 -9.39 -32.19 -29.43
C ASP A 164 -8.54 -32.35 -30.70
N LEU A 165 -7.60 -31.43 -30.95
CA LEU A 165 -6.66 -31.52 -32.06
C LEU A 165 -5.78 -32.76 -32.00
N ALA A 166 -5.29 -33.14 -30.80
CA ALA A 166 -4.50 -34.37 -30.65
C ALA A 166 -5.33 -35.63 -30.97
N HIS A 167 -6.62 -35.62 -30.64
CA HIS A 167 -7.53 -36.72 -30.96
C HIS A 167 -7.82 -36.78 -32.47
N GLU A 168 -8.13 -35.64 -33.09
CA GLU A 168 -8.42 -35.54 -34.52
C GLU A 168 -7.21 -35.88 -35.39
N LEU A 169 -5.98 -35.57 -34.96
CA LEU A 169 -4.75 -35.92 -35.70
C LEU A 169 -4.34 -37.39 -35.55
N ARG A 170 -4.75 -38.07 -34.48
CA ARG A 170 -4.40 -39.49 -34.25
C ARG A 170 -5.01 -40.40 -35.32
N THR A 171 -6.26 -40.14 -35.70
CA THR A 171 -7.01 -40.91 -36.70
C THR A 171 -6.37 -40.89 -38.10
N PRO A 172 -6.07 -39.72 -38.71
CA PRO A 172 -5.42 -39.66 -40.02
C PRO A 172 -3.99 -40.19 -39.98
N LEU A 173 -3.25 -40.00 -38.87
CA LEU A 173 -1.92 -40.60 -38.73
C LEU A 173 -1.98 -42.13 -38.73
N ALA A 174 -2.90 -42.73 -37.98
CA ALA A 174 -3.09 -44.18 -37.99
C ALA A 174 -3.45 -44.71 -39.40
N SER A 175 -4.25 -43.94 -40.17
CA SER A 175 -4.57 -44.28 -41.56
C SER A 175 -3.34 -44.22 -42.47
N LEU A 176 -2.49 -43.20 -42.33
CA LEU A 176 -1.25 -43.10 -43.10
C LEU A 176 -0.28 -44.23 -42.74
N GLU A 177 -0.12 -44.54 -41.46
CA GLU A 177 0.71 -45.65 -40.99
C GLU A 177 0.22 -47.00 -41.55
N ALA A 178 -1.09 -47.26 -41.53
CA ALA A 178 -1.67 -48.46 -42.12
C ALA A 178 -1.44 -48.55 -43.64
N THR A 179 -1.50 -47.42 -44.35
CA THR A 179 -1.26 -47.37 -45.80
C THR A 179 0.21 -47.66 -46.13
N VAL A 180 1.14 -47.09 -45.37
CA VAL A 180 2.59 -47.36 -45.52
C VAL A 180 2.91 -48.82 -45.20
N ALA A 181 2.31 -49.39 -44.16
CA ALA A 181 2.48 -50.81 -43.81
C ALA A 181 1.95 -51.73 -44.93
N ALA A 182 0.77 -51.46 -45.48
CA ALA A 182 0.18 -52.26 -46.56
C ALA A 182 1.00 -52.19 -47.87
N LEU A 183 1.64 -51.05 -48.16
CA LEU A 183 2.60 -50.93 -49.27
C LEU A 183 3.87 -51.75 -49.01
N ALA A 184 4.40 -51.72 -47.79
CA ALA A 184 5.60 -52.49 -47.42
C ALA A 184 5.38 -54.01 -47.47
N ASP A 185 4.19 -54.48 -47.08
CA ASP A 185 3.81 -55.90 -47.10
C ASP A 185 3.42 -56.41 -48.50
N GLY A 186 3.44 -55.54 -49.54
CA GLY A 186 3.10 -55.89 -50.92
C GLY A 186 1.61 -56.19 -51.16
N VAL A 187 0.75 -55.80 -50.22
CA VAL A 187 -0.72 -55.98 -50.30
C VAL A 187 -1.35 -54.93 -51.23
N LEU A 188 -0.72 -53.76 -51.37
CA LEU A 188 -1.11 -52.70 -52.32
C LEU A 188 -0.11 -52.64 -53.50
N PRO A 189 -0.58 -52.63 -54.77
CA PRO A 189 0.29 -52.47 -55.93
C PRO A 189 0.92 -51.07 -55.98
N PRO A 190 2.20 -50.93 -56.38
CA PRO A 190 2.82 -49.64 -56.59
C PRO A 190 2.34 -49.05 -57.93
N ASP A 191 1.43 -48.08 -57.87
CA ASP A 191 1.10 -47.20 -59.00
C ASP A 191 2.05 -45.99 -59.05
#